data_AF-A0A5J4PJ81-F1
#
_entry.id   AF-A0A5J4PJ81-F1
#
_cell.length_a   1.000
_cell.length_b   1.000
_cell.length_c   1.000
_cell.angle_alpha   90.00
_cell.angle_beta   90.00
_cell.angle_gamma   90.00
#
_symmetry.space_group_name_H-M   'P 1'
#
loop_
_entity.id
_entity.type
_entity.pdbx_description
1 polymer ?
#
loop_
_entity_poly.entity_id
_entity_poly.type
_entity_poly.pdbx_seq_one_letter_code
_entity_poly.pdbx_strand_id
1 'polypeptide(L)'
;MGNKSKKQAKVKEPIRIRYKAISNGNQSIYLDYYYNGKREYEFLKLYLVPETSPENKEANKATLKLANAIKAQRIVELQNNQHGFSSSGGKSKVHL
;
A
#
# COMPACT_ATOMS: atom_id res chain seq x y z
N MET A 1 -24.42 -32.46 -15.88
CA MET A 1 -23.25 -32.26 -14.98
C MET A 1 -23.09 -30.77 -14.70
N GLY A 2 -23.11 -30.39 -13.42
CA GLY A 2 -23.40 -29.03 -12.96
C GLY A 2 -22.37 -27.94 -13.30
N ASN A 3 -22.91 -26.76 -13.64
CA ASN A 3 -22.19 -25.50 -13.74
C ASN A 3 -21.58 -25.14 -12.37
N LYS A 4 -20.25 -25.24 -12.24
CA LYS A 4 -19.54 -24.65 -11.10
C LYS A 4 -19.46 -23.14 -11.30
N SER A 5 -20.39 -22.42 -10.70
CA SER A 5 -20.26 -20.99 -10.47
C SER A 5 -18.95 -20.74 -9.70
N LYS A 6 -17.98 -20.08 -10.36
CA LYS A 6 -16.77 -19.56 -9.70
C LYS A 6 -17.25 -18.58 -8.63
N LYS A 7 -17.28 -19.03 -7.37
CA LYS A 7 -17.49 -18.15 -6.22
C LYS A 7 -16.48 -17.01 -6.35
N GLN A 8 -16.96 -15.80 -6.64
CA GLN A 8 -16.12 -14.62 -6.58
C GLN A 8 -15.53 -14.58 -5.16
N ALA A 9 -14.25 -14.89 -5.05
CA ALA A 9 -13.56 -14.89 -3.79
C ALA A 9 -13.65 -13.46 -3.25
N LYS A 10 -14.39 -13.30 -2.15
CA LYS A 10 -14.46 -12.06 -1.37
C LYS A 10 -13.03 -11.57 -1.22
N VAL A 11 -12.67 -10.49 -1.92
CA VAL A 11 -11.29 -10.03 -2.05
C VAL A 11 -10.77 -9.76 -0.65
N LYS A 12 -9.98 -10.69 -0.10
CA LYS A 12 -9.16 -10.41 1.08
C LYS A 12 -8.36 -9.17 0.72
N GLU A 13 -8.37 -8.14 1.56
CA GLU A 13 -7.58 -6.93 1.31
C GLU A 13 -6.14 -7.36 0.95
N PRO A 14 -5.70 -7.19 -0.31
CA PRO A 14 -4.46 -7.79 -0.76
C PRO A 14 -3.25 -7.08 -0.17
N ILE A 15 -3.46 -5.87 0.36
CA ILE A 15 -2.47 -5.01 0.98
C ILE A 15 -2.96 -4.53 2.34
N ARG A 16 -2.08 -4.55 3.33
CA ARG A 16 -2.34 -4.08 4.70
C ARG A 16 -1.37 -2.97 5.08
N ILE A 17 -1.85 -1.96 5.80
CA ILE A 17 -0.99 -0.97 6.43
C ILE A 17 -0.44 -1.56 7.73
N ARG A 18 0.87 -1.40 7.95
CA ARG A 18 1.58 -1.79 9.16
C ARG A 18 2.30 -0.58 9.74
N TYR A 19 2.44 -0.57 11.05
CA TYR A 19 3.18 0.44 11.79
C TYR A 19 4.35 -0.21 12.49
N LYS A 20 5.51 0.46 12.46
CA LYS A 20 6.70 0.06 13.22
C LYS A 20 7.18 1.25 14.04
N ALA A 21 7.22 1.08 15.35
CA ALA A 21 7.79 2.09 16.24
C ALA A 21 9.28 2.29 15.93
N ILE A 22 9.74 3.53 15.98
CA ILE A 22 11.14 3.90 15.85
C ILE A 22 11.63 4.57 17.14
N SER A 23 12.95 4.65 17.32
CA SER A 23 13.61 5.13 18.54
C SER A 23 13.15 6.51 19.02
N ASN A 24 12.65 7.35 18.11
CA ASN A 24 12.27 8.74 18.40
C ASN A 24 10.82 8.88 18.90
N GLY A 25 10.13 7.79 19.25
CA GLY A 25 8.72 7.80 19.65
C GLY A 25 7.72 7.85 18.48
N ASN A 26 8.20 8.12 17.28
CA ASN A 26 7.40 8.08 16.05
C ASN A 26 7.11 6.64 15.60
N GLN A 27 6.17 6.48 14.68
CA GLN A 27 5.87 5.22 14.00
C GLN A 27 6.02 5.36 12.49
N SER A 28 6.78 4.46 11.88
CA SER A 28 6.94 4.36 10.43
C SER A 28 5.83 3.52 9.81
N ILE A 29 5.31 3.93 8.66
CA ILE A 29 4.21 3.24 7.95
C ILE A 29 4.75 2.39 6.80
N TYR A 30 4.26 1.15 6.72
CA TYR A 30 4.58 0.18 5.67
C TYR A 30 3.32 -0.38 5.03
N LEU A 31 3.42 -0.79 3.76
CA LEU A 31 2.49 -1.73 3.16
C LEU A 31 3.05 -3.15 3.27
N ASP A 32 2.19 -4.08 3.65
CA ASP A 32 2.45 -5.52 3.79
C ASP A 32 1.50 -6.23 2.82
N TYR A 33 2.07 -6.85 1.79
CA TYR A 33 1.30 -7.54 0.76
C TYR A 33 2.06 -8.74 0.19
N TYR A 34 1.32 -9.60 -0.50
CA TYR A 34 1.90 -10.71 -1.24
C TYR A 34 1.89 -10.40 -2.74
N TYR A 35 3.06 -10.55 -3.37
CA TYR A 35 3.21 -10.44 -4.81
C TYR A 35 3.97 -11.66 -5.34
N ASN A 36 3.39 -12.34 -6.34
CA ASN A 36 3.95 -13.56 -6.92
C ASN A 36 4.35 -14.63 -5.88
N GLY A 37 3.51 -14.81 -4.84
CA GLY A 37 3.76 -15.79 -3.78
C GLY A 37 4.82 -15.39 -2.74
N LYS A 38 5.46 -14.22 -2.90
CA LYS A 38 6.42 -13.67 -1.95
C LYS A 38 5.79 -12.55 -1.14
N ARG A 39 6.18 -12.43 0.14
CA ARG A 39 5.75 -11.34 1.02
C ARG A 39 6.68 -10.15 0.81
N GLU A 40 6.10 -9.02 0.43
CA GLU A 40 6.81 -7.77 0.20
C GLU A 40 6.44 -6.75 1.28
N TYR A 41 7.43 -5.95 1.66
CA TYR A 41 7.25 -4.81 2.56
C TYR A 41 7.67 -3.55 1.84
N GLU A 42 6.72 -2.64 1.67
CA GLU A 42 6.98 -1.35 1.06
C GLU A 42 6.98 -0.26 2.13
N PHE A 43 8.12 0.42 2.28
CA PHE A 43 8.23 1.54 3.19
C PHE A 43 7.66 2.80 2.56
N LEU A 44 6.60 3.37 3.16
CA LEU A 44 5.93 4.55 2.61
C LEU A 44 6.66 5.87 2.86
N LYS A 45 7.73 5.86 3.68
CA LYS A 45 8.41 7.08 4.17
C LYS A 45 7.46 8.06 4.88
N LEU A 46 6.32 7.55 5.34
CA LEU A 46 5.37 8.27 6.17
C LEU A 46 5.61 7.92 7.62
N TYR A 47 5.46 8.91 8.49
CA TYR A 47 5.68 8.78 9.92
C TYR A 47 4.49 9.35 10.69
N LEU A 48 4.04 8.63 11.70
CA LEU A 48 3.13 9.13 12.72
C LEU A 48 3.95 9.67 13.88
N VAL A 49 3.60 10.86 14.34
CA VAL A 49 4.20 11.46 15.54
C VAL A 49 3.36 11.09 16.77
N PRO A 50 3.94 11.11 17.98
CA PRO A 50 3.17 10.98 19.21
C PRO A 50 2.01 11.98 19.26
N GLU A 51 0.80 11.50 19.56
CA GLU A 51 -0.43 12.31 19.64
C GLU A 51 -0.50 13.15 20.94
N THR A 52 0.57 13.88 21.23
CA THR A 52 0.69 14.74 22.42
C THR A 52 -0.07 16.05 22.31
N SER A 53 -0.39 16.49 21.09
CA SER A 53 -1.11 17.74 20.81
C SER A 53 -2.23 17.53 19.77
N PRO A 54 -3.25 18.41 19.73
CA PRO A 54 -4.31 18.35 18.71
C PRO A 54 -3.75 18.54 17.29
N GLU A 55 -2.72 19.36 17.11
CA GLU A 55 -2.05 19.56 15.82
C GLU A 55 -1.38 18.26 15.35
N ASN A 56 -0.74 17.52 16.26
CA ASN A 56 -0.14 16.22 15.96
C ASN A 56 -1.20 15.19 15.55
N LYS A 57 -2.39 15.23 16.16
CA LYS A 57 -3.53 14.37 15.76
C LYS A 57 -4.03 14.70 14.36
N GLU A 58 -4.13 15.98 14.03
CA GLU A 58 -4.56 16.42 12.69
C GLU A 58 -3.53 16.06 11.61
N ALA A 59 -2.23 16.27 11.90
CA ALA A 59 -1.14 15.85 11.04
C ALA A 59 -1.13 14.32 10.82
N ASN A 60 -1.32 13.53 11.88
CA ASN A 60 -1.44 12.07 11.77
C ASN A 60 -2.64 11.66 10.93
N LYS A 61 -3.79 12.34 11.06
CA LYS A 61 -4.98 12.08 10.23
C LYS A 61 -4.70 12.33 8.74
N ALA A 62 -4.00 13.42 8.40
CA ALA A 62 -3.58 13.70 7.04
C ALA A 62 -2.61 12.62 6.52
N THR A 63 -1.63 12.22 7.33
CA THR A 63 -0.67 11.15 7.00
C THR A 63 -1.37 9.81 6.77
N LEU A 64 -2.34 9.44 7.62
CA LEU A 64 -3.13 8.23 7.45
C LEU A 64 -4.00 8.27 6.20
N LYS A 65 -4.57 9.42 5.86
CA LYS A 65 -5.32 9.61 4.61
C LYS A 65 -4.43 9.36 3.40
N LEU A 66 -3.20 9.90 3.41
CA LEU A 66 -2.21 9.66 2.37
C LEU A 66 -1.79 8.18 2.29
N ALA A 67 -1.53 7.54 3.44
CA ALA A 67 -1.20 6.11 3.48
C ALA A 67 -2.32 5.24 2.89
N ASN A 68 -3.58 5.55 3.18
CA ASN A 68 -4.74 4.87 2.59
C ASN A 68 -4.86 5.11 1.09
N ALA A 69 -4.56 6.32 0.61
CA ALA A 69 -4.54 6.61 -0.83
C ALA A 69 -3.46 5.80 -1.55
N ILE A 70 -2.24 5.73 -1.00
CA ILE A 70 -1.16 4.92 -1.57
C ILE A 70 -1.53 3.43 -1.55
N LYS A 71 -2.13 2.93 -0.47
CA LYS A 71 -2.66 1.56 -0.40
C LYS A 71 -3.67 1.31 -1.52
N ALA A 72 -4.64 2.20 -1.73
CA ALA A 72 -5.65 2.05 -2.77
C ALA A 72 -5.02 2.03 -4.17
N GLN A 73 -4.07 2.92 -4.45
CA GLN A 73 -3.33 2.93 -5.71
C GLN A 73 -2.58 1.61 -5.93
N ARG A 74 -1.90 1.10 -4.90
CA ARG A 74 -1.13 -0.15 -5.00
C ARG A 74 -2.04 -1.37 -5.23
N ILE A 75 -3.25 -1.38 -4.69
CA ILE A 75 -4.25 -2.42 -4.98
C ILE A 75 -4.58 -2.44 -6.48
N VAL A 76 -4.82 -1.26 -7.07
CA VAL A 76 -5.12 -1.12 -8.51
C VAL A 76 -3.92 -1.56 -9.36
N GLU A 77 -2.70 -1.16 -9.00
CA GLU A 77 -1.47 -1.57 -9.68
C GLU A 77 -1.27 -3.10 -9.66
N LEU A 78 -1.50 -3.75 -8.51
CA LEU A 78 -1.39 -5.20 -8.39
C LEU A 78 -2.43 -5.93 -9.26
N GLN A 79 -3.66 -5.41 -9.32
CA GLN A 79 -4.71 -5.96 -10.19
C GLN A 79 -4.33 -5.80 -11.67
N ASN A 80 -3.86 -4.62 -12.08
CA ASN A 80 -3.45 -4.36 -13.46
C ASN A 80 -2.27 -5.25 -13.89
N ASN A 81 -1.27 -5.43 -13.02
CA ASN A 81 -0.13 -6.31 -13.28
C ASN A 81 -0.51 -7.80 -13.34
N GLN A 82 -1.46 -8.26 -12.51
CA GLN A 82 -1.93 -9.65 -12.58
C GLN A 82 -2.76 -9.95 -13.84
N HIS A 83 -3.40 -8.93 -14.41
CA HIS A 83 -4.21 -9.06 -15.62
C HIS A 83 -3.47 -8.67 -16.91
N GLY A 84 -2.15 -8.46 -16.86
CA GLY A 84 -1.31 -8.32 -18.06
C GLY A 84 -1.37 -6.95 -18.76
N PHE A 85 -1.93 -5.92 -18.11
CA PHE A 85 -1.80 -4.54 -18.61
C PHE A 85 -0.49 -3.95 -18.12
N SER A 86 0.63 -4.37 -18.71
CA SER A 86 1.89 -3.64 -18.56
C SER A 86 1.71 -2.28 -19.21
N SER A 87 1.46 -1.23 -18.42
CA SER A 87 1.79 0.11 -18.89
C SER A 87 3.30 0.11 -19.11
N SER A 88 3.70 0.00 -20.36
CA SER A 88 5.06 0.18 -20.84
C SER A 88 5.50 1.63 -20.60
N GLY A 89 5.68 1.99 -19.33
CA GLY A 89 6.38 3.20 -18.91
C GLY A 89 7.88 2.94 -18.89
N GLY A 90 8.43 2.60 -20.06
CA GLY A 90 9.86 2.53 -20.26
C GLY A 90 10.47 3.86 -19.80
N LYS A 91 11.33 3.79 -18.78
CA LYS A 91 12.17 4.91 -18.35
C LYS A 91 13.18 5.15 -19.48
N SER A 92 12.77 5.89 -20.51
CA SER A 92 13.69 6.43 -21.51
C SER A 92 14.59 7.44 -20.81
N LYS A 93 15.78 6.99 -20.45
CA LYS A 93 16.89 7.80 -19.97
C LYS A 93 17.35 8.68 -21.14
N VAL A 94 16.74 9.85 -21.31
CA VAL A 94 17.23 10.87 -22.23
C VAL A 94 18.54 11.39 -21.67
N HIS A 95 19.66 10.98 -22.26
CA HIS A 95 20.91 11.72 -22.11
C HIS A 95 20.80 12.90 -23.06
N LEU A 96 20.93 14.10 -22.49
CA LEU A 96 21.15 15.34 -23.23
C LEU A 96 22.64 15.46 -23.54
#